data_AF-A0A5C4LYV3-F1
#
_entry.id   AF-A0A5C4LYV3-F1
#
_cell.length_a   1.000
_cell.length_b   1.000
_cell.length_c   1.000
_cell.angle_alpha   90.00
_cell.angle_beta   90.00
_cell.angle_gamma   90.00
#
_symmetry.space_group_name_H-M   'P 1'
#
loop_
_entity.id
_entity.type
_entity.pdbx_description
1 polymer ?
#
loop_
_entity_poly.entity_id
_entity_poly.type
_entity_poly.pdbx_seq_one_letter_code
_entity_poly.pdbx_strand_id
1 'polypeptide(L)'
;MTTASARIPAFGGPTGPTAMLPVRPAQVVVWTIALTVSLVDRGIAVAAIAALVVGTTSVRVAGRHLAGWAGIWIWYRLLQHDDRRLGDDPLLVLAPDFRLRQHRDRAGNSFGVVGVDGGWTAVLRLDPAGEPDVAALTAILREACDNADIPLASAQLLVRSEHGRRVHLIAVRYRPAEAPLAALARGSGEVGEHRATVRAALGVLGTLTEAGIAATVLEAGELAAELRETLGVKGDLLAHSHRATAVVNGWRSWSAAGTTQACFTPKAGVERAFAVSDSEVAFTVTSYELRRTHLGRLREDLTIRAVKYQGTRKAPRAEDLDVPVVPLYGRHEVAVRRTLPLALPG
;
A
#
# COMPACT_ATOMS: atom_id res chain seq x y z
N MET A 1 -27.76 19.53 -16.22
CA MET A 1 -26.88 19.95 -15.11
C MET A 1 -25.59 19.15 -15.16
N THR A 2 -24.51 19.80 -15.58
CA THR A 2 -23.22 19.19 -15.90
C THR A 2 -22.26 19.30 -14.72
N THR A 3 -22.10 18.22 -13.95
CA THR A 3 -21.09 18.14 -12.89
C THR A 3 -19.75 17.72 -13.50
N ALA A 4 -18.81 18.68 -13.56
CA ALA A 4 -17.44 18.46 -13.99
C ALA A 4 -16.70 17.52 -13.02
N SER A 5 -16.44 16.28 -13.45
CA SER A 5 -15.60 15.33 -12.73
C SER A 5 -14.14 15.77 -12.75
N ALA A 6 -13.61 16.16 -11.60
CA ALA A 6 -12.17 16.34 -11.40
C ALA A 6 -11.47 14.97 -11.44
N ARG A 7 -10.92 14.62 -12.62
CA ARG A 7 -10.03 13.47 -12.78
C ARG A 7 -8.73 13.74 -12.02
N ILE A 8 -8.32 12.84 -11.14
CA ILE A 8 -6.93 12.72 -10.70
C ILE A 8 -6.24 11.84 -11.76
N PRO A 9 -5.34 12.38 -12.62
CA PRO A 9 -4.62 11.54 -13.55
C PRO A 9 -3.64 10.63 -12.78
N ALA A 10 -3.59 9.37 -13.22
CA ALA A 10 -2.47 8.48 -12.95
C ALA A 10 -1.19 9.16 -13.43
N PHE A 11 -0.18 9.22 -12.57
CA PHE A 11 1.12 9.80 -12.90
C PHE A 11 1.88 8.84 -13.83
N GLY A 12 1.72 9.00 -15.14
CA GLY A 12 2.76 8.64 -16.10
C GLY A 12 3.87 9.68 -16.00
N GLY A 13 5.04 9.29 -15.49
CA GLY A 13 6.19 10.18 -15.40
C GLY A 13 6.82 10.42 -16.77
N PRO A 14 7.11 11.67 -17.18
CA PRO A 14 7.91 11.93 -18.37
C PRO A 14 9.39 11.64 -18.10
N THR A 15 10.02 10.86 -18.99
CA THR A 15 11.46 10.68 -19.08
C THR A 15 12.07 11.86 -19.84
N GLY A 16 12.55 12.88 -19.14
CA GLY A 16 13.28 14.02 -19.72
C GLY A 16 13.46 15.17 -18.73
N PRO A 17 14.52 15.99 -18.86
CA PRO A 17 14.76 17.11 -17.94
C PRO A 17 13.72 18.20 -18.17
N THR A 18 13.13 18.71 -17.08
CA THR A 18 12.20 19.84 -17.03
C THR A 18 10.88 19.70 -17.80
N ALA A 19 10.13 18.63 -17.54
CA ALA A 19 8.70 18.66 -17.83
C ALA A 19 7.98 19.61 -16.85
N MET A 20 7.60 20.80 -17.32
CA MET A 20 6.62 21.65 -16.63
C MET A 20 5.33 20.83 -16.44
N LEU A 21 5.11 20.36 -15.22
CA LEU A 21 3.92 19.58 -14.88
C LEU A 21 2.67 20.46 -15.05
N PRO A 22 1.56 19.92 -15.58
CA PRO A 22 0.39 20.70 -15.96
C PRO A 22 -0.17 21.48 -14.76
N VAL A 23 -0.41 22.78 -14.97
CA VAL A 23 -1.10 23.66 -14.04
C VAL A 23 -2.52 23.15 -13.87
N ARG A 24 -2.95 22.89 -12.63
CA ARG A 24 -4.31 22.40 -12.39
C ARG A 24 -5.32 23.54 -12.50
N PRO A 25 -6.56 23.30 -12.97
CA PRO A 25 -7.59 24.35 -13.05
C PRO A 25 -7.81 25.09 -11.72
N ALA A 26 -7.78 24.36 -10.59
CA ALA A 26 -7.89 24.96 -9.27
C ALA A 26 -6.72 25.92 -8.94
N GLN A 27 -5.52 25.64 -9.45
CA GLN A 27 -4.35 26.50 -9.27
C GLN A 27 -4.52 27.81 -10.07
N VAL A 28 -5.06 27.73 -11.28
CA VAL A 28 -5.43 28.90 -12.08
C VAL A 28 -6.47 29.74 -11.35
N VAL A 29 -7.54 29.12 -10.83
CA VAL A 29 -8.60 29.82 -10.07
C VAL A 29 -8.02 30.57 -8.87
N VAL A 30 -7.14 29.93 -8.08
CA VAL A 30 -6.48 30.57 -6.93
C VAL A 30 -5.61 31.75 -7.37
N TRP A 31 -4.86 31.62 -8.47
CA TRP A 31 -4.04 32.70 -9.01
C TRP A 31 -4.88 33.85 -9.54
N THR A 32 -5.98 33.56 -10.24
CA THR A 32 -6.91 34.57 -10.73
C THR A 32 -7.53 35.33 -9.57
N ILE A 33 -8.01 34.64 -8.52
CA ILE A 33 -8.56 35.27 -7.31
C ILE A 33 -7.51 36.19 -6.67
N ALA A 34 -6.29 35.69 -6.45
CA ALA A 34 -5.19 36.45 -5.85
C ALA A 34 -4.86 37.72 -6.66
N LEU A 35 -4.88 37.63 -8.00
CA LEU A 35 -4.69 38.76 -8.89
C LEU A 35 -5.84 39.77 -8.78
N THR A 36 -7.10 39.32 -8.82
CA THR A 36 -8.26 40.22 -8.67
C THR A 36 -8.26 40.95 -7.33
N VAL A 37 -7.95 40.27 -6.22
CA VAL A 37 -7.88 40.91 -4.90
C VAL A 37 -6.75 41.96 -4.87
N SER A 38 -5.60 41.66 -5.49
CA SER A 38 -4.46 42.60 -5.57
C SER A 38 -4.72 43.81 -6.48
N LEU A 39 -5.62 43.68 -7.46
CA LEU A 39 -6.02 44.79 -8.34
C LEU A 39 -7.07 45.70 -7.69
N VAL A 40 -7.94 45.13 -6.83
CA VAL A 40 -8.99 45.85 -6.10
C VAL A 40 -8.43 46.58 -4.88
N ASP A 41 -7.50 45.95 -4.16
CA ASP A 41 -6.82 46.53 -3.00
C ASP A 41 -5.31 46.60 -3.23
N ARG A 42 -4.77 47.83 -3.32
CA ARG A 42 -3.36 48.10 -3.57
C ARG A 42 -2.51 48.09 -2.29
N GLY A 43 -3.07 47.69 -1.16
CA GLY A 43 -2.32 47.51 0.07
C GLY A 43 -1.15 46.55 -0.13
N ILE A 44 0.05 46.96 0.30
CA ILE A 44 1.28 46.13 0.22
C ILE A 44 1.06 44.76 0.88
N ALA A 45 0.27 44.70 1.95
CA ALA A 45 -0.10 43.47 2.62
C ALA A 45 -0.87 42.49 1.72
N VAL A 46 -1.82 42.99 0.91
CA VAL A 46 -2.62 42.17 -0.01
C VAL A 46 -1.75 41.60 -1.13
N ALA A 47 -0.90 42.45 -1.73
CA ALA A 47 0.05 42.01 -2.75
C ALA A 47 1.05 40.97 -2.19
N ALA A 48 1.54 41.17 -0.96
CA ALA A 48 2.42 40.21 -0.30
C ALA A 48 1.75 38.86 -0.03
N ILE A 49 0.49 38.87 0.43
CA ILE A 49 -0.30 37.64 0.64
C ILE A 49 -0.56 36.93 -0.70
N ALA A 50 -0.93 37.66 -1.74
CA ALA A 50 -1.15 37.09 -3.08
C ALA A 50 0.14 36.46 -3.64
N ALA A 51 1.27 37.16 -3.53
CA ALA A 51 2.58 36.63 -3.93
C ALA A 51 2.96 35.38 -3.12
N LEU A 52 2.66 35.35 -1.82
CA LEU A 52 2.89 34.18 -0.96
C LEU A 52 1.99 32.99 -1.35
N VAL A 53 0.72 33.22 -1.66
CA VAL A 53 -0.20 32.19 -2.16
C VAL A 53 0.28 31.63 -3.50
N VAL A 54 0.66 32.49 -4.44
CA VAL A 54 1.22 32.06 -5.73
C VAL A 54 2.52 31.30 -5.52
N GLY A 55 3.45 31.80 -4.70
CA GLY A 55 4.71 31.13 -4.40
C GLY A 55 4.52 29.75 -3.77
N THR A 56 3.70 29.65 -2.73
CA THR A 56 3.41 28.39 -2.03
C THR A 56 2.66 27.36 -2.88
N THR A 57 1.84 27.83 -3.83
CA THR A 57 1.15 26.98 -4.81
C THR A 57 1.97 26.72 -6.07
N SER A 58 3.05 27.44 -6.35
CA SER A 58 3.87 27.25 -7.56
C SER A 58 5.09 26.38 -7.29
N VAL A 59 5.78 26.60 -6.18
CA VAL A 59 7.00 25.87 -5.83
C VAL A 59 6.66 24.43 -5.49
N ARG A 60 7.26 23.50 -6.24
CA ARG A 60 7.15 22.06 -5.99
C ARG A 60 8.42 21.54 -5.38
N VAL A 61 8.33 20.99 -4.17
CA VAL A 61 9.41 20.25 -3.52
C VAL A 61 9.04 18.77 -3.59
N ALA A 62 9.93 17.95 -4.17
CA ALA A 62 9.69 16.52 -4.44
C ALA A 62 8.35 16.25 -5.18
N GLY A 63 7.98 17.12 -6.13
CA GLY A 63 6.77 16.97 -6.94
C GLY A 63 5.46 17.42 -6.26
N ARG A 64 5.51 17.95 -5.03
CA ARG A 64 4.34 18.49 -4.29
C ARG A 64 4.49 19.97 -3.97
N HIS A 65 3.37 20.69 -3.99
CA HIS A 65 3.29 22.09 -3.59
C HIS A 65 3.49 22.26 -2.07
N LEU A 66 3.96 23.43 -1.62
CA LEU A 66 4.17 23.72 -0.20
C LEU A 66 2.89 23.58 0.63
N ALA A 67 1.73 23.99 0.08
CA ALA A 67 0.43 23.76 0.73
C ALA A 67 0.13 22.27 0.94
N GLY A 68 0.50 21.41 -0.02
CA GLY A 68 0.38 19.96 0.11
C GLY A 68 1.30 19.40 1.20
N TRP A 69 2.51 19.95 1.32
CA TRP A 69 3.43 19.61 2.41
C TRP A 69 2.90 20.03 3.78
N ALA A 70 2.34 21.23 3.89
CA ALA A 70 1.72 21.70 5.12
C ALA A 70 0.57 20.76 5.54
N GLY A 71 -0.29 20.35 4.61
CA GLY A 71 -1.35 19.38 4.89
C GLY A 71 -0.82 18.02 5.37
N ILE A 72 0.24 17.49 4.74
CA ILE A 72 0.87 16.23 5.18
C ILE A 72 1.47 16.38 6.58
N TRP A 73 2.13 17.50 6.85
CA TRP A 73 2.74 17.77 8.15
C TRP A 73 1.70 17.92 9.26
N ILE A 74 0.63 18.67 9.01
CA ILE A 74 -0.50 18.83 9.94
C ILE A 74 -1.12 17.47 10.21
N TRP A 75 -1.43 16.70 9.17
CA TRP A 75 -1.99 15.36 9.31
C TRP A 75 -1.08 14.43 10.14
N TYR A 76 0.22 14.43 9.84
CA TYR A 76 1.21 13.68 10.61
C TYR A 76 1.22 14.09 12.08
N ARG A 77 1.18 15.40 12.39
CA ARG A 77 1.13 15.90 13.77
C ARG A 77 -0.15 15.51 14.49
N LEU A 78 -1.30 15.60 13.82
CA LEU A 78 -2.57 15.17 14.39
C LEU A 78 -2.56 13.67 14.72
N LEU A 79 -2.02 12.84 13.83
CA LEU A 79 -1.88 11.40 14.08
C LEU A 79 -0.93 11.08 15.23
N GLN A 80 0.06 11.93 15.52
CA GLN A 80 1.00 11.69 16.64
C GLN A 80 0.34 11.64 18.01
N HIS A 81 -0.88 12.18 18.15
CA HIS A 81 -1.65 12.21 19.40
C HIS A 81 -2.60 11.02 19.57
N ASP A 82 -2.51 9.99 18.73
CA ASP A 82 -3.32 8.78 18.90
C ASP A 82 -2.67 7.86 19.95
N ASP A 83 -3.26 7.80 21.16
CA ASP A 83 -2.77 7.01 22.30
C ASP A 83 -2.85 5.49 22.08
N ARG A 84 -3.47 5.04 20.99
CA ARG A 84 -3.55 3.61 20.58
C ARG A 84 -2.18 2.97 20.27
N ARG A 85 -1.10 3.73 20.34
CA ARG A 85 0.28 3.33 19.98
C ARG A 85 1.00 2.49 21.04
N LEU A 86 0.36 2.21 22.18
CA LEU A 86 0.91 1.40 23.27
C LEU A 86 0.59 -0.09 23.08
N GLY A 87 1.10 -0.69 22.00
CA GLY A 87 0.99 -2.12 21.74
C GLY A 87 2.36 -2.77 21.58
N ASP A 88 2.57 -3.95 22.18
CA ASP A 88 3.82 -4.70 22.08
C ASP A 88 3.96 -5.47 20.76
N ASP A 89 2.84 -5.82 20.10
CA ASP A 89 2.84 -6.47 18.79
C ASP A 89 2.68 -5.41 17.67
N PRO A 90 3.71 -5.18 16.82
CA PRO A 90 3.63 -4.24 15.72
C PRO A 90 2.52 -4.55 14.72
N LEU A 91 2.14 -5.83 14.57
CA LEU A 91 1.05 -6.22 13.69
C LEU A 91 -0.29 -5.72 14.22
N LEU A 92 -0.51 -5.77 15.53
CA LEU A 92 -1.74 -5.25 16.17
C LEU A 92 -1.77 -3.72 16.20
N VAL A 93 -0.62 -3.06 16.29
CA VAL A 93 -0.56 -1.59 16.14
C VAL A 93 -0.96 -1.18 14.71
N LEU A 94 -0.52 -1.93 13.71
CA LEU A 94 -0.87 -1.66 12.30
C LEU A 94 -2.30 -2.10 11.95
N ALA A 95 -2.82 -3.14 12.60
CA ALA A 95 -4.17 -3.67 12.35
C ALA A 95 -4.81 -4.08 13.69
N PRO A 96 -5.41 -3.13 14.44
CA PRO A 96 -6.01 -3.41 15.74
C PRO A 96 -7.12 -4.46 15.69
N ASP A 97 -7.89 -4.47 14.61
CA ASP A 97 -8.98 -5.41 14.36
C ASP A 97 -8.53 -6.70 13.64
N PHE A 98 -7.24 -7.03 13.73
CA PHE A 98 -6.68 -8.23 13.10
C PHE A 98 -7.33 -9.50 13.64
N ARG A 99 -7.93 -10.27 12.73
CA ARG A 99 -8.55 -11.56 13.01
C ARG A 99 -7.97 -12.60 12.07
N LEU A 100 -7.45 -13.69 12.62
CA LEU A 100 -6.97 -14.83 11.82
C LEU A 100 -7.93 -16.01 11.99
N ARG A 101 -8.36 -16.59 10.87
CA ARG A 101 -9.26 -17.75 10.85
C ARG A 101 -8.74 -18.81 9.90
N GLN A 102 -9.08 -20.06 10.19
CA GLN A 102 -8.84 -21.20 9.31
C GLN A 102 -10.17 -21.71 8.79
N HIS A 103 -10.30 -21.82 7.48
CA HIS A 103 -11.41 -22.46 6.81
C HIS A 103 -10.99 -23.84 6.35
N ARG A 104 -11.81 -24.87 6.64
CA ARG A 104 -11.63 -26.21 6.09
C ARG A 104 -12.72 -26.49 5.07
N ASP A 105 -12.32 -26.94 3.89
CA ASP A 105 -13.27 -27.39 2.89
C ASP A 105 -13.77 -28.82 3.18
N ARG A 106 -14.65 -29.33 2.31
CA ARG A 106 -15.19 -30.70 2.43
C ARG A 106 -14.16 -31.79 2.09
N ALA A 107 -13.09 -31.44 1.38
CA ALA A 107 -12.01 -32.35 1.03
C ALA A 107 -10.92 -32.43 2.12
N GLY A 108 -11.02 -31.61 3.17
CA GLY A 108 -10.06 -31.56 4.27
C GLY A 108 -8.93 -30.55 4.05
N ASN A 109 -8.92 -29.82 2.93
CA ASN A 109 -7.94 -28.76 2.70
C ASN A 109 -8.20 -27.60 3.66
N SER A 110 -7.12 -27.06 4.22
CA SER A 110 -7.18 -25.93 5.14
C SER A 110 -6.70 -24.67 4.45
N PHE A 111 -7.39 -23.56 4.70
CA PHE A 111 -7.11 -22.26 4.11
C PHE A 111 -7.11 -21.18 5.19
N GLY A 112 -6.08 -20.35 5.24
CA GLY A 112 -6.01 -19.20 6.11
C GLY A 112 -6.75 -18.01 5.50
N VAL A 113 -7.55 -17.32 6.31
CA VAL A 113 -8.11 -16.01 5.96
C VAL A 113 -7.85 -15.02 7.09
N VAL A 114 -7.55 -13.79 6.70
CA VAL A 114 -7.30 -12.69 7.64
C VAL A 114 -8.38 -11.63 7.48
N GLY A 115 -9.02 -11.27 8.58
CA GLY A 115 -10.03 -10.25 8.68
C GLY A 115 -9.45 -8.95 9.23
N VAL A 116 -9.64 -7.84 8.50
CA VAL A 116 -9.31 -6.47 8.96
C VAL A 116 -10.29 -5.49 8.33
N ASP A 117 -10.70 -4.44 9.08
CA ASP A 117 -11.59 -3.37 8.61
C ASP A 117 -12.85 -3.88 7.88
N GLY A 118 -13.48 -4.91 8.44
CA GLY A 118 -14.71 -5.53 7.91
C GLY A 118 -14.56 -6.29 6.59
N GLY A 119 -13.34 -6.56 6.12
CA GLY A 119 -13.06 -7.40 4.95
C GLY A 119 -12.24 -8.63 5.30
N TRP A 120 -12.15 -9.57 4.36
CA TRP A 120 -11.38 -10.81 4.46
C TRP A 120 -10.37 -10.92 3.32
N THR A 121 -9.15 -11.33 3.64
CA THR A 121 -8.06 -11.57 2.70
C THR A 121 -7.59 -13.01 2.78
N ALA A 122 -7.43 -13.64 1.63
CA ALA A 122 -6.67 -14.87 1.47
C ALA A 122 -5.37 -14.55 0.72
N VAL A 123 -4.31 -15.30 1.02
CA VAL A 123 -2.98 -15.07 0.43
C VAL A 123 -2.50 -16.35 -0.23
N LEU A 124 -2.03 -16.21 -1.46
CA LEU A 124 -1.36 -17.25 -2.21
C LEU A 124 0.14 -16.97 -2.20
N ARG A 125 0.96 -17.99 -2.03
CA ARG A 125 2.41 -17.94 -2.22
C ARG A 125 2.72 -18.67 -3.52
N LEU A 126 3.47 -18.01 -4.42
CA LEU A 126 3.94 -18.67 -5.63
C LEU A 126 5.16 -19.54 -5.31
N ASP A 127 5.24 -20.67 -5.98
CA ASP A 127 6.40 -21.55 -5.87
C ASP A 127 7.65 -20.89 -6.47
N PRO A 128 8.85 -21.16 -5.93
CA PRO A 128 10.09 -20.49 -6.35
C PRO A 128 10.63 -20.95 -7.71
N ALA A 129 9.81 -21.61 -8.54
CA ALA A 129 10.21 -22.18 -9.83
C ALA A 129 10.34 -21.08 -10.90
N GLY A 130 11.43 -20.30 -10.81
CA GLY A 130 11.74 -19.21 -11.74
C GLY A 130 11.18 -17.85 -11.32
N GLU A 131 11.56 -16.81 -12.07
CA GLU A 131 11.01 -15.47 -11.89
C GLU A 131 9.71 -15.34 -12.69
N PRO A 132 8.56 -15.13 -12.03
CA PRO A 132 7.29 -15.03 -12.72
C PRO A 132 7.20 -13.73 -13.51
N ASP A 133 6.57 -13.78 -14.67
CA ASP A 133 6.29 -12.58 -15.46
C ASP A 133 5.30 -11.66 -14.72
N VAL A 134 5.81 -10.52 -14.26
CA VAL A 134 5.03 -9.50 -13.54
C VAL A 134 3.87 -9.00 -14.40
N ALA A 135 4.04 -8.87 -15.73
CA ALA A 135 2.97 -8.42 -16.61
C ALA A 135 1.82 -9.43 -16.62
N ALA A 136 2.13 -10.73 -16.80
CA ALA A 136 1.14 -11.81 -16.71
C ALA A 136 0.44 -11.83 -15.34
N LEU A 137 1.18 -11.73 -14.24
CA LEU A 137 0.59 -11.70 -12.90
C LEU A 137 -0.38 -10.51 -12.72
N THR A 138 0.01 -9.31 -13.14
CA THR A 138 -0.86 -8.13 -13.04
C THR A 138 -2.11 -8.23 -13.92
N ALA A 139 -2.02 -8.92 -15.06
CA ALA A 139 -3.17 -9.21 -15.91
C ALA A 139 -4.16 -10.18 -15.22
N ILE A 140 -3.65 -11.27 -14.63
CA ILE A 140 -4.45 -12.23 -13.85
C ILE A 140 -5.15 -11.53 -12.68
N LEU A 141 -4.47 -10.64 -11.96
CA LEU A 141 -5.11 -9.88 -10.87
C LEU A 141 -6.20 -8.94 -11.36
N ARG A 142 -6.06 -8.36 -12.56
CA ARG A 142 -7.09 -7.50 -13.16
C ARG A 142 -8.32 -8.31 -13.54
N GLU A 143 -8.11 -9.46 -14.18
CA GLU A 143 -9.18 -10.40 -14.50
C GLU A 143 -9.92 -10.88 -13.24
N ALA A 144 -9.18 -11.25 -12.19
CA ALA A 144 -9.76 -11.63 -10.90
C ALA A 144 -10.60 -10.52 -10.29
N CYS A 145 -10.15 -9.27 -10.37
CA CYS A 145 -10.90 -8.11 -9.92
C CYS A 145 -12.19 -7.88 -10.73
N ASP A 146 -12.19 -8.19 -12.02
CA ASP A 146 -13.32 -8.01 -12.94
C ASP A 146 -14.32 -9.18 -12.92
N ASN A 147 -14.04 -10.26 -12.18
CA ASN A 147 -14.94 -11.40 -12.02
C ASN A 147 -16.26 -10.98 -11.34
N ALA A 148 -17.38 -11.21 -12.03
CA ALA A 148 -18.71 -10.83 -11.57
C ALA A 148 -19.32 -11.78 -10.51
N ASP A 149 -18.85 -13.03 -10.41
CA ASP A 149 -19.37 -14.00 -9.43
C ASP A 149 -18.98 -13.61 -7.99
N ILE A 150 -17.72 -13.19 -7.81
CA ILE A 150 -17.21 -12.68 -6.53
C ILE A 150 -16.43 -11.40 -6.79
N PRO A 151 -17.11 -10.24 -6.81
CA PRO A 151 -16.45 -8.96 -7.02
C PRO A 151 -15.45 -8.70 -5.90
N LEU A 152 -14.16 -8.66 -6.26
CA LEU A 152 -13.10 -8.34 -5.31
C LEU A 152 -13.09 -6.85 -5.01
N ALA A 153 -12.86 -6.53 -3.73
CA ALA A 153 -12.60 -5.16 -3.30
C ALA A 153 -11.20 -4.70 -3.75
N SER A 154 -10.23 -5.62 -3.67
CA SER A 154 -8.87 -5.40 -4.16
C SER A 154 -8.13 -6.71 -4.37
N ALA A 155 -7.12 -6.69 -5.23
CA ALA A 155 -6.11 -7.73 -5.36
C ALA A 155 -4.71 -7.10 -5.31
N GLN A 156 -3.73 -7.82 -4.80
CA GLN A 156 -2.39 -7.28 -4.57
C GLN A 156 -1.34 -8.31 -4.93
N LEU A 157 -0.34 -7.89 -5.72
CA LEU A 157 0.91 -8.60 -5.91
C LEU A 157 1.96 -7.99 -4.97
N LEU A 158 2.67 -8.85 -4.25
CA LEU A 158 3.72 -8.45 -3.32
C LEU A 158 4.95 -9.31 -3.55
N VAL A 159 6.12 -8.69 -3.63
CA VAL A 159 7.40 -9.38 -3.72
C VAL A 159 8.28 -8.92 -2.59
N ARG A 160 8.66 -9.86 -1.72
CA ARG A 160 9.70 -9.65 -0.70
C ARG A 160 11.03 -10.16 -1.24
N SER A 161 12.03 -9.30 -1.29
CA SER A 161 13.40 -9.65 -1.70
C SER A 161 14.35 -9.55 -0.51
N GLU A 162 14.98 -10.66 -0.12
CA GLU A 162 15.96 -10.74 0.98
C GLU A 162 17.15 -11.61 0.55
N HIS A 163 18.36 -11.05 0.53
CA HIS A 163 19.61 -11.76 0.18
C HIS A 163 19.52 -12.61 -1.11
N GLY A 164 18.96 -12.05 -2.17
CA GLY A 164 18.79 -12.73 -3.47
C GLY A 164 17.63 -13.75 -3.51
N ARG A 165 16.98 -14.04 -2.38
CA ARG A 165 15.73 -14.80 -2.35
C ARG A 165 14.54 -13.88 -2.57
N ARG A 166 13.59 -14.32 -3.39
CA ARG A 166 12.37 -13.56 -3.68
C ARG A 166 11.15 -14.42 -3.38
N VAL A 167 10.29 -13.91 -2.51
CA VAL A 167 9.00 -14.53 -2.17
C VAL A 167 7.90 -13.72 -2.82
N HIS A 168 7.14 -14.35 -3.70
CA HIS A 168 6.03 -13.72 -4.41
C HIS A 168 4.72 -14.14 -3.74
N LEU A 169 3.93 -13.15 -3.34
CA LEU A 169 2.65 -13.32 -2.68
C LEU A 169 1.56 -12.62 -3.49
N ILE A 170 0.40 -13.26 -3.60
CA ILE A 170 -0.82 -12.66 -4.14
C ILE A 170 -1.85 -12.61 -3.01
N ALA A 171 -2.34 -11.42 -2.68
CA ALA A 171 -3.42 -11.25 -1.73
C ALA A 171 -4.72 -10.91 -2.46
N VAL A 172 -5.77 -11.66 -2.17
CA VAL A 172 -7.12 -11.51 -2.75
C VAL A 172 -8.06 -11.06 -1.65
N ARG A 173 -8.74 -9.93 -1.85
CA ARG A 173 -9.52 -9.29 -0.79
C ARG A 173 -10.99 -9.15 -1.17
N TYR A 174 -11.84 -9.66 -0.29
CA TYR A 174 -13.28 -9.62 -0.42
C TYR A 174 -13.89 -8.78 0.72
N ARG A 175 -14.86 -7.94 0.38
CA ARG A 175 -15.60 -7.13 1.35
C ARG A 175 -17.10 -7.44 1.28
N PRO A 176 -17.66 -8.02 2.34
CA PRO A 176 -19.09 -8.33 2.41
C PRO A 176 -19.98 -7.08 2.21
N ALA A 177 -19.54 -5.91 2.70
CA ALA A 177 -20.28 -4.67 2.53
C ALA A 177 -20.38 -4.20 1.07
N GLU A 178 -19.43 -4.59 0.21
CA GLU A 178 -19.38 -4.19 -1.21
C GLU A 178 -20.07 -5.21 -2.12
N ALA A 179 -20.12 -6.49 -1.73
CA ALA A 179 -20.71 -7.57 -2.53
C ALA A 179 -21.48 -8.61 -1.68
N PRO A 180 -22.49 -8.23 -0.88
CA PRO A 180 -23.11 -9.09 0.12
C PRO A 180 -23.74 -10.37 -0.44
N LEU A 181 -24.24 -10.33 -1.68
CA LEU A 181 -24.85 -11.46 -2.35
C LEU A 181 -23.87 -12.63 -2.54
N ALA A 182 -22.58 -12.36 -2.78
CA ALA A 182 -21.58 -13.39 -2.98
C ALA A 182 -21.34 -14.21 -1.70
N ALA A 183 -21.34 -13.57 -0.53
CA ALA A 183 -21.28 -14.25 0.77
C ALA A 183 -22.56 -15.03 1.05
N LEU A 184 -23.73 -14.39 0.87
CA LEU A 184 -25.04 -15.00 1.15
C LEU A 184 -25.29 -16.27 0.35
N ALA A 185 -24.90 -16.28 -0.93
CA ALA A 185 -25.01 -17.46 -1.79
C ALA A 185 -24.17 -18.66 -1.32
N ARG A 186 -23.16 -18.42 -0.47
CA ARG A 186 -22.20 -19.42 0.01
C ARG A 186 -22.39 -19.80 1.48
N GLY A 187 -23.25 -19.08 2.20
CA GLY A 187 -23.62 -19.36 3.59
C GLY A 187 -24.08 -18.11 4.33
N SER A 188 -24.60 -18.29 5.54
CA SER A 188 -24.98 -17.19 6.42
C SER A 188 -23.80 -16.67 7.24
N GLY A 189 -23.74 -15.35 7.44
CA GLY A 189 -22.75 -14.70 8.31
C GLY A 189 -21.29 -14.90 7.86
N GLU A 190 -20.36 -14.87 8.81
CA GLU A 190 -18.91 -14.95 8.55
C GLU A 190 -18.51 -16.21 7.75
N VAL A 191 -19.24 -17.33 7.89
CA VAL A 191 -18.94 -18.57 7.14
C VAL A 191 -19.13 -18.36 5.64
N GLY A 192 -20.18 -17.64 5.22
CA GLY A 192 -20.42 -17.29 3.82
C GLY A 192 -19.33 -16.35 3.28
N GLU A 193 -18.89 -15.40 4.11
CA GLU A 193 -17.81 -14.47 3.79
C GLU A 193 -16.47 -15.20 3.60
N HIS A 194 -16.10 -16.09 4.52
CA HIS A 194 -14.89 -16.92 4.39
C HIS A 194 -14.93 -17.78 3.13
N ARG A 195 -16.06 -18.43 2.85
CA ARG A 195 -16.23 -19.24 1.64
C ARG A 195 -16.13 -18.42 0.37
N ALA A 196 -16.65 -17.19 0.36
CA ALA A 196 -16.51 -16.28 -0.78
C ALA A 196 -15.03 -15.91 -0.99
N THR A 197 -14.31 -15.52 0.07
CA THR A 197 -12.88 -15.18 -0.02
C THR A 197 -12.04 -16.36 -0.49
N VAL A 198 -12.22 -17.54 0.11
CA VAL A 198 -11.49 -18.76 -0.28
C VAL A 198 -11.84 -19.16 -1.71
N ARG A 199 -13.11 -19.10 -2.12
CA ARG A 199 -13.51 -19.42 -3.49
C ARG A 199 -12.87 -18.46 -4.50
N ALA A 200 -12.77 -17.17 -4.18
CA ALA A 200 -12.09 -16.22 -5.04
C ALA A 200 -10.58 -16.50 -5.14
N ALA A 201 -9.93 -16.82 -4.02
CA ALA A 201 -8.52 -17.22 -4.01
C ALA A 201 -8.28 -18.50 -4.82
N LEU A 202 -9.16 -19.50 -4.71
CA LEU A 202 -9.09 -20.73 -5.52
C LEU A 202 -9.35 -20.45 -7.01
N GLY A 203 -10.18 -19.46 -7.34
CA GLY A 203 -10.35 -18.99 -8.71
C GLY A 203 -9.04 -18.45 -9.29
N VAL A 204 -8.36 -17.57 -8.54
CA VAL A 204 -7.04 -17.04 -8.90
C VAL A 204 -6.01 -18.16 -9.01
N LEU A 205 -6.00 -19.12 -8.09
CA LEU A 205 -5.13 -20.29 -8.16
C LEU A 205 -5.35 -21.11 -9.44
N GLY A 206 -6.61 -21.29 -9.85
CA GLY A 206 -6.96 -21.95 -11.12
C GLY A 206 -6.35 -21.23 -12.32
N THR A 207 -6.54 -19.92 -12.42
CA THR A 207 -5.96 -19.10 -13.51
C THR A 207 -4.44 -19.11 -13.51
N LEU A 208 -3.80 -19.07 -12.34
CA LEU A 208 -2.34 -19.23 -12.22
C LEU A 208 -1.87 -20.59 -12.73
N THR A 209 -2.58 -21.66 -12.36
CA THR A 209 -2.26 -23.03 -12.78
C THR A 209 -2.40 -23.20 -14.29
N GLU A 210 -3.45 -22.62 -14.89
CA GLU A 210 -3.65 -22.59 -16.35
C GLU A 210 -2.53 -21.82 -17.08
N ALA A 211 -1.98 -20.78 -16.44
CA ALA A 211 -0.81 -20.06 -16.92
C ALA A 211 0.52 -20.78 -16.65
N GLY A 212 0.51 -21.99 -16.08
CA GLY A 212 1.71 -22.76 -15.73
C GLY A 212 2.45 -22.25 -14.49
N ILE A 213 1.81 -21.40 -13.69
CA ILE A 213 2.38 -20.79 -12.48
C ILE A 213 1.89 -21.57 -11.26
N ALA A 214 2.79 -22.31 -10.62
CA ALA A 214 2.47 -23.06 -9.41
C ALA A 214 2.38 -22.12 -8.20
N ALA A 215 1.31 -22.27 -7.40
CA ALA A 215 1.07 -21.49 -6.21
C ALA A 215 0.27 -22.30 -5.18
N THR A 216 0.33 -21.87 -3.91
CA THR A 216 -0.38 -22.48 -2.80
C THR A 216 -1.12 -21.42 -2.00
N VAL A 217 -2.35 -21.70 -1.58
CA VAL A 217 -3.09 -20.82 -0.66
C VAL A 217 -2.57 -21.09 0.76
N LEU A 218 -2.12 -20.06 1.46
CA LEU A 218 -1.51 -20.21 2.78
C LEU A 218 -2.54 -20.65 3.83
N GLU A 219 -2.13 -21.56 4.70
CA GLU A 219 -2.89 -21.88 5.91
C GLU A 219 -2.81 -20.76 6.95
N ALA A 220 -3.65 -20.80 7.99
CA ALA A 220 -3.68 -19.76 9.01
C ALA A 220 -2.31 -19.56 9.71
N GLY A 221 -1.64 -20.65 10.09
CA GLY A 221 -0.32 -20.59 10.72
C GLY A 221 0.76 -20.02 9.79
N GLU A 222 0.77 -20.48 8.53
CA GLU A 222 1.71 -20.01 7.51
C GLU A 222 1.47 -18.54 7.16
N LEU A 223 0.21 -18.13 7.05
CA LEU A 223 -0.19 -16.74 6.82
C LEU A 223 0.26 -15.84 7.97
N ALA A 224 0.10 -16.28 9.22
CA ALA A 224 0.57 -15.54 10.39
C ALA A 224 2.10 -15.38 10.40
N ALA A 225 2.83 -16.44 10.02
CA ALA A 225 4.29 -16.40 9.91
C ALA A 225 4.73 -15.47 8.78
N GLU A 226 4.12 -15.60 7.59
CA GLU A 226 4.41 -14.79 6.41
C GLU A 226 4.15 -13.29 6.66
N LEU A 227 3.08 -12.94 7.38
CA LEU A 227 2.77 -11.57 7.76
C LEU A 227 3.85 -10.96 8.66
N ARG A 228 4.31 -11.72 9.67
CA ARG A 228 5.37 -11.27 10.59
C ARG A 228 6.71 -11.16 9.88
N GLU A 229 7.06 -12.13 9.05
CA GLU A 229 8.29 -12.12 8.26
C GLU A 229 8.29 -10.95 7.28
N THR A 230 7.17 -10.71 6.59
CA THR A 230 7.03 -9.56 5.67
C THR A 230 7.13 -8.24 6.42
N LEU A 231 6.61 -8.15 7.65
CA LEU A 231 6.77 -6.98 8.51
C LEU A 231 8.20 -6.81 9.05
N GLY A 232 9.05 -7.83 8.96
CA GLY A 232 10.41 -7.82 9.52
C GLY A 232 10.50 -8.19 10.99
N VAL A 233 9.43 -8.77 11.56
CA VAL A 233 9.39 -9.26 12.93
C VAL A 233 9.93 -10.68 12.97
N LYS A 234 11.24 -10.84 13.24
CA LYS A 234 11.87 -12.15 13.45
C LYS A 234 11.69 -12.60 14.91
N GLY A 235 11.31 -13.87 15.12
CA GLY A 235 10.90 -14.42 16.42
C GLY A 235 11.89 -14.19 17.57
N ASP A 236 13.20 -14.24 17.29
CA ASP A 236 14.24 -14.03 18.32
C ASP A 236 14.34 -12.59 18.83
N LEU A 237 13.93 -11.61 18.02
CA LEU A 237 14.00 -10.18 18.36
C LEU A 237 12.91 -9.76 19.36
N LEU A 238 11.77 -10.46 19.37
CA LEU A 238 10.68 -10.23 20.32
C LEU A 238 11.01 -10.76 21.72
N ALA A 239 11.79 -11.85 21.82
CA ALA A 239 12.08 -12.52 23.09
C ALA A 239 13.05 -11.73 24.00
N HIS A 240 13.87 -10.83 23.44
CA HIS A 240 15.00 -10.21 24.17
C HIS A 240 14.85 -8.72 24.47
N SER A 241 13.70 -8.08 24.20
CA SER A 241 13.63 -6.62 24.28
C SER A 241 12.27 -6.03 24.65
N HIS A 242 11.95 -6.00 25.96
CA HIS A 242 10.84 -5.21 26.49
C HIS A 242 10.92 -3.69 26.20
N ARG A 243 12.05 -3.18 25.70
CA ARG A 243 12.21 -1.78 25.24
C ARG A 243 12.19 -1.59 23.71
N ALA A 244 12.30 -2.65 22.90
CA ALA A 244 12.39 -2.53 21.43
C ALA A 244 11.07 -2.84 20.69
N THR A 245 9.98 -3.01 21.43
CA THR A 245 8.63 -3.24 20.89
C THR A 245 7.89 -1.94 20.55
N ALA A 246 8.31 -0.80 21.10
CA ALA A 246 7.63 0.48 20.88
C ALA A 246 7.63 0.86 19.39
N VAL A 247 6.43 0.99 18.81
CA VAL A 247 6.24 1.41 17.43
C VAL A 247 6.43 2.93 17.32
N VAL A 248 7.33 3.35 16.45
CA VAL A 248 7.61 4.77 16.19
C VAL A 248 7.26 5.11 14.75
N ASN A 249 6.19 5.89 14.56
CA ASN A 249 5.86 6.49 13.27
C ASN A 249 6.49 7.88 13.16
N GLY A 250 7.64 7.95 12.49
CA GLY A 250 8.39 9.17 12.27
C GLY A 250 8.13 9.82 10.91
N TRP A 251 8.63 11.04 10.74
CA TRP A 251 8.50 11.76 9.48
C TRP A 251 9.21 11.05 8.31
N ARG A 252 10.34 10.40 8.55
CA ARG A 252 11.17 9.76 7.50
C ARG A 252 11.10 8.24 7.48
N SER A 253 10.54 7.64 8.51
CA SER A 253 10.55 6.19 8.70
C SER A 253 9.49 5.75 9.68
N TRP A 254 9.18 4.47 9.64
CA TRP A 254 8.42 3.75 10.64
C TRP A 254 9.33 2.67 11.24
N SER A 255 9.35 2.55 12.56
CA SER A 255 10.24 1.60 13.25
C SER A 255 9.45 0.76 14.24
N ALA A 256 9.74 -0.54 14.29
CA ALA A 256 9.17 -1.48 15.25
C ALA A 256 9.99 -2.78 15.30
N ALA A 257 9.95 -3.49 16.44
CA ALA A 257 10.56 -4.82 16.63
C ALA A 257 11.98 -4.93 16.06
N GLY A 258 12.82 -3.95 16.37
CA GLY A 258 14.21 -3.95 15.92
C GLY A 258 14.42 -3.64 14.44
N THR A 259 13.44 -3.06 13.75
CA THR A 259 13.58 -2.63 12.34
C THR A 259 13.28 -1.15 12.17
N THR A 260 13.90 -0.53 11.16
CA THR A 260 13.55 0.80 10.65
C THR A 260 13.22 0.69 9.18
N GLN A 261 12.04 1.16 8.82
CA GLN A 261 11.43 0.95 7.52
C GLN A 261 11.11 2.31 6.90
N ALA A 262 11.38 2.45 5.61
CA ALA A 262 10.93 3.61 4.83
C ALA A 262 10.16 3.12 3.62
N CYS A 263 9.15 3.90 3.23
CA CYS A 263 8.27 3.55 2.12
C CYS A 263 8.33 4.65 1.08
N PHE A 264 8.23 4.22 -0.17
CA PHE A 264 8.50 5.02 -1.33
C PHE A 264 7.48 4.74 -2.43
N THR A 265 7.21 5.75 -3.24
CA THR A 265 6.51 5.59 -4.51
C THR A 265 7.56 5.56 -5.63
N PRO A 266 7.66 4.47 -6.41
CA PRO A 266 8.55 4.44 -7.57
C PRO A 266 8.09 5.43 -8.63
N LYS A 267 9.06 6.02 -9.33
CA LYS A 267 8.84 6.77 -10.57
C LYS A 267 8.95 5.89 -11.80
N ALA A 268 9.54 4.71 -11.65
CA ALA A 268 9.67 3.71 -12.70
C ALA A 268 8.35 2.94 -12.90
N GLY A 269 8.21 2.28 -14.06
CA GLY A 269 7.10 1.37 -14.33
C GLY A 269 7.10 0.14 -13.41
N VAL A 270 5.98 -0.59 -13.43
CA VAL A 270 5.73 -1.74 -12.55
C VAL A 270 6.85 -2.78 -12.61
N GLU A 271 7.26 -3.21 -13.80
CA GLU A 271 8.34 -4.19 -14.00
C GLU A 271 9.65 -3.79 -13.33
N ARG A 272 10.12 -2.56 -13.57
CA ARG A 272 11.35 -2.04 -12.96
C ARG A 272 11.24 -1.92 -11.44
N ALA A 273 10.06 -1.56 -10.91
CA ALA A 273 9.86 -1.50 -9.47
C ALA A 273 9.89 -2.88 -8.80
N PHE A 274 9.51 -3.93 -9.52
CA PHE A 274 9.64 -5.31 -9.01
C PHE A 274 11.07 -5.83 -9.14
N ALA A 275 11.84 -5.38 -10.14
CA ALA A 275 13.25 -5.74 -10.32
C ALA A 275 14.20 -5.16 -9.25
N VAL A 276 13.69 -4.37 -8.30
CA VAL A 276 14.47 -3.73 -7.24
C VAL A 276 15.23 -4.78 -6.43
N SER A 277 16.55 -4.66 -6.49
CA SER A 277 17.48 -5.43 -5.69
C SER A 277 18.39 -4.44 -4.96
N ASP A 278 18.67 -4.67 -3.69
CA ASP A 278 19.66 -3.84 -3.01
C ASP A 278 20.49 -4.62 -1.99
N SER A 279 21.75 -4.25 -1.89
CA SER A 279 22.76 -4.77 -0.97
C SER A 279 22.82 -4.01 0.36
N GLU A 280 22.32 -2.77 0.44
CA GLU A 280 22.45 -1.91 1.63
C GLU A 280 21.25 -1.98 2.59
N VAL A 281 20.18 -2.65 2.19
CA VAL A 281 18.97 -2.87 2.98
C VAL A 281 18.88 -4.34 3.38
N ALA A 282 18.24 -4.62 4.51
CA ALA A 282 18.04 -5.99 4.97
C ALA A 282 17.13 -6.77 4.01
N PHE A 283 16.02 -6.14 3.61
CA PHE A 283 15.11 -6.65 2.60
C PHE A 283 14.26 -5.52 2.04
N THR A 284 13.70 -5.75 0.85
CA THR A 284 12.71 -4.88 0.22
C THR A 284 11.38 -5.60 0.10
N VAL A 285 10.30 -4.82 0.09
CA VAL A 285 8.94 -5.30 -0.24
C VAL A 285 8.36 -4.37 -1.28
N THR A 286 8.20 -4.87 -2.51
CA THR A 286 7.49 -4.17 -3.58
C THR A 286 6.05 -4.67 -3.61
N SER A 287 5.09 -3.74 -3.61
CA SER A 287 3.68 -4.08 -3.66
C SER A 287 2.95 -3.29 -4.74
N TYR A 288 2.22 -4.03 -5.58
CA TYR A 288 1.28 -3.52 -6.56
C TYR A 288 -0.13 -3.90 -6.14
N GLU A 289 -0.99 -2.91 -5.93
CA GLU A 289 -2.37 -3.09 -5.48
C GLU A 289 -3.35 -2.60 -6.56
N LEU A 290 -4.30 -3.46 -6.93
CA LEU A 290 -5.49 -3.13 -7.68
C LEU A 290 -6.66 -2.97 -6.72
N ARG A 291 -7.28 -1.80 -6.67
CA ARG A 291 -8.43 -1.52 -5.80
C ARG A 291 -9.61 -0.97 -6.58
N ARG A 292 -10.81 -1.46 -6.27
CA ARG A 292 -12.04 -0.90 -6.81
C ARG A 292 -12.36 0.44 -6.13
N THR A 293 -12.60 1.47 -6.94
CA THR A 293 -13.06 2.78 -6.47
C THR A 293 -14.57 2.76 -6.23
N HIS A 294 -15.11 3.75 -5.52
CA HIS A 294 -16.55 3.95 -5.35
C HIS A 294 -17.31 4.09 -6.69
N LEU A 295 -16.62 4.43 -7.79
CA LEU A 295 -17.17 4.50 -9.14
C LEU A 295 -17.07 3.17 -9.90
N GLY A 296 -16.67 2.08 -9.23
CA GLY A 296 -16.48 0.76 -9.83
C GLY A 296 -15.21 0.62 -10.68
N ARG A 297 -14.43 1.68 -10.89
CA ARG A 297 -13.17 1.62 -11.66
C ARG A 297 -12.03 1.06 -10.83
N LEU A 298 -11.14 0.29 -11.46
CA LEU A 298 -9.90 -0.16 -10.83
C LEU A 298 -8.89 0.98 -10.78
N ARG A 299 -8.24 1.09 -9.63
CA ARG A 299 -7.13 1.99 -9.36
C ARG A 299 -5.91 1.16 -9.00
N GLU A 300 -4.79 1.53 -9.59
CA GLU A 300 -3.50 0.89 -9.38
C GLU A 300 -2.67 1.76 -8.44
N ASP A 301 -2.11 1.17 -7.39
CA ASP A 301 -1.20 1.84 -6.47
C ASP A 301 0.07 0.96 -6.32
N LEU A 302 1.25 1.54 -6.43
CA LEU A 302 2.55 0.86 -6.39
C LEU A 302 3.42 1.47 -5.28
N THR A 303 3.95 0.63 -4.39
CA THR A 303 4.73 1.05 -3.23
C THR A 303 5.95 0.14 -3.05
N ILE A 304 7.11 0.73 -2.78
CA ILE A 304 8.32 0.01 -2.37
C ILE A 304 8.59 0.33 -0.91
N ARG A 305 8.80 -0.70 -0.10
CA ARG A 305 9.26 -0.59 1.29
C ARG A 305 10.67 -1.13 1.39
N ALA A 306 11.57 -0.34 1.96
CA ALA A 306 12.91 -0.77 2.32
C ALA A 306 13.00 -0.93 3.83
N VAL A 307 13.70 -1.97 4.29
CA VAL A 307 13.86 -2.28 5.71
C VAL A 307 15.33 -2.39 6.07
N LYS A 308 15.73 -1.82 7.21
CA LYS A 308 17.04 -2.03 7.83
C LYS A 308 16.87 -2.55 9.26
N TYR A 309 17.69 -3.51 9.68
CA TYR A 309 17.70 -4.02 11.07
C TYR A 309 18.35 -2.99 12.02
N GLN A 310 18.00 -3.09 13.32
CA GLN A 310 18.54 -2.28 14.40
C GLN A 310 20.08 -2.39 14.45
N GLY A 311 20.74 -1.26 14.74
CA GLY A 311 22.20 -1.11 14.67
C GLY A 311 22.65 -0.18 13.53
N THR A 312 21.81 -0.02 12.50
CA THR A 312 22.00 1.00 11.47
C THR A 312 21.42 2.34 11.95
N ARG A 313 22.27 3.37 12.11
CA ARG A 313 21.87 4.67 12.69
C ARG A 313 20.91 5.49 11.80
N LYS A 314 20.68 5.07 10.55
CA LYS A 314 19.97 5.88 9.54
C LYS A 314 18.83 5.08 8.94
N ALA A 315 17.65 5.71 8.87
CA ALA A 315 16.51 5.20 8.10
C ALA A 315 16.90 4.96 6.64
N PRO A 316 16.27 3.98 5.97
CA PRO A 316 16.47 3.77 4.55
C PRO A 316 16.16 5.04 3.75
N ARG A 317 16.96 5.32 2.72
CA ARG A 317 16.87 6.51 1.87
C ARG A 317 16.57 6.11 0.44
N ALA A 318 16.19 7.11 -0.36
CA ALA A 318 15.97 6.92 -1.79
C ALA A 318 17.23 6.52 -2.56
N GLU A 319 18.41 6.90 -2.04
CA GLU A 319 19.72 6.52 -2.59
C GLU A 319 20.11 5.07 -2.28
N ASP A 320 19.44 4.43 -1.31
CA ASP A 320 19.61 3.03 -0.94
C ASP A 320 18.73 2.10 -1.80
N LEU A 321 18.31 2.55 -2.98
CA LEU A 321 17.50 1.79 -3.94
C LEU A 321 18.01 2.06 -5.36
N ASP A 322 18.12 1.00 -6.15
CA ASP A 322 18.57 1.03 -7.55
C ASP A 322 17.55 1.65 -8.53
N VAL A 323 16.37 2.02 -8.05
CA VAL A 323 15.29 2.64 -8.85
C VAL A 323 14.94 4.05 -8.36
N PRO A 324 14.57 4.96 -9.29
CA PRO A 324 14.17 6.31 -8.91
C PRO A 324 12.86 6.30 -8.12
N VAL A 325 12.90 6.77 -6.89
CA VAL A 325 11.76 6.76 -5.96
C VAL A 325 11.48 8.13 -5.35
N VAL A 326 10.27 8.28 -4.77
CA VAL A 326 9.88 9.41 -3.93
C VAL A 326 9.52 8.91 -2.53
N PRO A 327 10.19 9.38 -1.47
CA PRO A 327 9.82 9.05 -0.08
C PRO A 327 8.41 9.55 0.28
N LEU A 328 7.68 8.75 1.04
CA LEU A 328 6.27 9.04 1.37
C LEU A 328 6.05 10.00 2.54
N TYR A 329 7.10 10.36 3.28
CA TYR A 329 7.18 11.30 4.42
C TYR A 329 5.93 11.46 5.30
N GLY A 330 6.01 11.03 6.54
CA GLY A 330 4.90 11.12 7.53
C GLY A 330 3.72 10.19 7.22
N ARG A 331 3.82 9.37 6.16
CA ARG A 331 2.82 8.38 5.74
C ARG A 331 3.38 6.96 5.75
N HIS A 332 4.45 6.73 6.51
CA HIS A 332 5.15 5.45 6.52
C HIS A 332 4.30 4.34 7.12
N GLU A 333 3.60 4.58 8.22
CA GLU A 333 2.71 3.56 8.82
C GLU A 333 1.63 3.07 7.85
N VAL A 334 0.92 3.98 7.19
CA VAL A 334 -0.11 3.63 6.17
C VAL A 334 0.53 2.89 5.00
N ALA A 335 1.73 3.27 4.59
CA ALA A 335 2.44 2.59 3.51
C ALA A 335 2.95 1.20 3.92
N VAL A 336 3.47 1.03 5.14
CA VAL A 336 3.85 -0.25 5.74
C VAL A 336 2.65 -1.18 5.75
N ARG A 337 1.49 -0.69 6.23
CA ARG A 337 0.19 -1.38 6.16
C ARG A 337 -0.13 -1.86 4.75
N ARG A 338 -0.06 -0.96 3.75
CA ARG A 338 -0.34 -1.29 2.34
C ARG A 338 0.65 -2.29 1.73
N THR A 339 1.88 -2.35 2.23
CA THR A 339 2.90 -3.33 1.79
C THR A 339 2.85 -4.64 2.58
N LEU A 340 1.82 -4.88 3.40
CA LEU A 340 1.52 -6.20 3.94
C LEU A 340 0.39 -6.84 3.13
N PRO A 341 0.34 -8.17 3.01
CA PRO A 341 -0.78 -8.88 2.38
C PRO A 341 -2.01 -8.91 3.31
N LEU A 342 -2.45 -7.73 3.78
CA LEU A 342 -3.57 -7.53 4.72
C LEU A 342 -4.71 -6.73 4.08
N ALA A 343 -5.94 -6.93 4.59
CA ALA A 343 -7.14 -6.16 4.24
C ALA A 343 -7.08 -4.72 4.76
N LEU A 344 -6.25 -3.86 4.17
CA LEU A 344 -6.07 -2.51 4.68
C LEU A 344 -6.55 -1.48 3.66
N PRO A 345 -7.77 -0.92 3.82
CA PRO A 345 -8.15 0.27 3.06
C PRO A 345 -7.15 1.38 3.32
N GLY A 346 -6.78 2.05 2.25
CA GLY A 346 -6.04 3.30 2.26
C GLY A 346 -6.94 4.51 2.16
#